data_AF-A0A081C202-F1
#
_entry.id   AF-A0A081C202-F1
#
_cell.length_a   1.000
_cell.length_b   1.000
_cell.length_c   1.000
_cell.angle_alpha   90.00
_cell.angle_beta   90.00
_cell.angle_gamma   90.00
#
_symmetry.space_group_name_H-M   'P 1'
#
loop_
_entity.id
_entity.type
_entity.pdbx_description
1 polymer ?
#
loop_
_entity_poly.entity_id
_entity_poly.type
_entity_poly.pdbx_seq_one_letter_code
_entity_poly.pdbx_strand_id
1 'polypeptide(L)'
;MTGTPHVERSRDGLPGENLTALPAEPGVYLLLLRSDLRAERAYIAVYGVTEEFSVEYRVINVLEATKTGVVLSLQHLHGIGRSSWLQMENNIRGTSSLFADNLTKAYGMELYDEQGMPIGYLGIEKTQENVFAEQDIQLLRETAEVVSAAIVKPLKQFKE
;
A
#
# COMPACT_ATOMS: atom_id res chain seq x y z
N MET A 1 53.67 2.54 -46.91
CA MET A 1 52.35 3.11 -47.28
C MET A 1 51.29 2.38 -46.46
N THR A 2 51.00 2.89 -45.27
CA THR A 2 50.04 2.33 -44.31
C THR A 2 48.87 3.30 -44.23
N GLY A 3 47.76 2.93 -44.85
CA GLY A 3 46.52 3.72 -44.82
C GLY A 3 45.70 3.37 -43.59
N THR A 4 45.64 4.30 -42.63
CA THR A 4 44.54 4.39 -41.66
C THR A 4 43.41 5.21 -42.26
N PRO A 5 42.17 4.73 -42.17
CA PRO A 5 41.01 5.55 -41.82
C PRO A 5 40.15 4.83 -40.77
N HIS A 6 39.23 5.41 -40.02
CA HIS A 6 38.90 6.76 -39.56
C HIS A 6 37.95 6.46 -38.40
N VAL A 7 38.19 7.01 -37.21
CA VAL A 7 37.36 6.77 -36.02
C VAL A 7 36.09 7.59 -36.15
N GLU A 8 34.97 6.93 -36.47
CA GLU A 8 33.64 7.52 -36.35
C GLU A 8 33.15 7.30 -34.92
N ARG A 9 33.21 8.37 -34.10
CA ARG A 9 32.55 8.44 -32.81
C ARG A 9 31.07 8.73 -33.04
N SER A 10 30.23 7.70 -33.06
CA SER A 10 28.81 7.87 -32.74
C SER A 10 28.67 7.99 -31.22
N ARG A 11 28.51 9.23 -30.76
CA ARG A 11 27.72 9.54 -29.57
C ARG A 11 26.26 9.29 -29.91
N ASP A 12 25.57 8.63 -29.00
CA ASP A 12 24.11 8.54 -28.80
C ASP A 12 23.65 7.09 -28.69
N GLY A 13 23.19 6.76 -27.49
CA GLY A 13 22.77 5.43 -27.10
C GLY A 13 22.99 5.23 -25.61
N LEU A 14 22.27 6.03 -24.80
CA LEU A 14 22.04 5.71 -23.39
C LEU A 14 21.66 4.23 -23.29
N PRO A 15 22.30 3.43 -22.43
CA PRO A 15 21.80 2.08 -22.17
C PRO A 15 20.41 2.24 -21.56
N GLY A 16 19.43 1.63 -22.23
CA GLY A 16 18.04 1.68 -21.82
C GLY A 16 17.90 1.27 -20.36
N GLU A 17 17.62 2.24 -19.50
CA GLU A 17 16.91 2.03 -18.26
C GLU A 17 15.45 1.74 -18.62
N ASN A 18 15.24 0.59 -19.26
CA ASN A 18 13.95 -0.05 -19.28
C ASN A 18 13.78 -0.71 -17.91
N LEU A 19 13.58 0.12 -16.89
CA LEU A 19 13.01 -0.29 -15.61
C LEU A 19 11.53 -0.57 -15.86
N THR A 20 11.25 -1.63 -16.62
CA THR A 20 10.09 -2.48 -16.36
C THR A 20 10.38 -3.22 -15.06
N ALA A 21 10.56 -2.46 -13.98
CA ALA A 21 10.41 -2.99 -12.64
C ALA A 21 8.95 -3.44 -12.58
N LEU A 22 8.73 -4.75 -12.61
CA LEU A 22 7.49 -5.32 -12.12
C LEU A 22 7.19 -4.58 -10.81
N PRO A 23 5.98 -4.00 -10.63
CA PRO A 23 5.66 -3.38 -9.35
C PRO A 23 5.90 -4.46 -8.30
N ALA A 24 6.76 -4.17 -7.33
CA ALA A 24 7.07 -5.12 -6.29
C ALA A 24 5.73 -5.58 -5.66
N GLU A 25 5.65 -6.84 -5.25
CA GLU A 25 4.41 -7.32 -4.62
C GLU A 25 4.00 -6.35 -3.49
N PRO A 26 2.71 -6.06 -3.30
CA PRO A 26 2.24 -5.07 -2.31
C PRO A 26 2.87 -5.26 -0.91
N GLY A 27 3.25 -6.50 -0.57
CA GLY A 27 3.97 -6.82 0.65
C GLY A 27 5.36 -6.17 0.80
N VAL A 28 6.11 -5.95 -0.28
CA VAL A 28 7.43 -5.28 -0.21
C VAL A 28 7.28 -3.85 0.27
N TYR A 29 6.29 -3.14 -0.25
CA TYR A 29 5.98 -1.76 0.16
C TYR A 29 5.50 -1.69 1.61
N LEU A 30 4.73 -2.69 2.07
CA LEU A 30 4.36 -2.80 3.48
C LEU A 30 5.56 -2.97 4.42
N LEU A 31 6.57 -3.76 4.03
CA LEU A 31 7.77 -3.95 4.83
C LEU A 31 8.61 -2.68 4.91
N LEU A 32 8.78 -1.97 3.80
CA LEU A 32 9.48 -0.69 3.74
C LEU A 32 8.77 0.35 4.60
N LEU A 33 7.46 0.52 4.41
CA LEU A 33 6.64 1.45 5.18
C LEU A 33 6.74 1.19 6.68
N ARG A 34 6.67 -0.09 7.09
CA ARG A 34 6.82 -0.47 8.50
C ARG A 34 8.20 -0.11 9.06
N SER A 35 9.26 -0.35 8.29
CA SER A 35 10.64 -0.05 8.67
C SER A 35 10.87 1.45 8.79
N ASP A 36 10.55 2.21 7.75
CA ASP A 36 10.84 3.63 7.62
C ASP A 36 10.05 4.46 8.63
N LEU A 37 8.79 4.12 8.84
CA LEU A 37 7.95 4.78 9.84
C LEU A 37 8.15 4.23 11.25
N ARG A 38 9.01 3.22 11.44
CA ARG A 38 9.16 2.49 12.71
C ARG A 38 7.81 2.04 13.27
N ALA A 39 6.92 1.63 12.38
CA ALA A 39 5.58 1.19 12.74
C ALA A 39 5.65 -0.18 13.42
N GLU A 40 4.77 -0.39 14.40
CA GLU A 40 4.59 -1.70 15.01
C GLU A 40 3.93 -2.63 13.99
N ARG A 41 2.88 -2.12 13.33
CA ARG A 41 2.11 -2.81 12.29
C ARG A 41 1.92 -1.90 11.09
N ALA A 42 1.97 -2.50 9.90
CA ALA A 42 1.55 -1.89 8.65
C ALA A 42 0.75 -2.93 7.87
N TYR A 43 -0.40 -2.54 7.33
CA TYR A 43 -1.32 -3.49 6.69
C TYR A 43 -2.08 -2.87 5.52
N ILE A 44 -2.50 -3.74 4.60
CA ILE A 44 -3.41 -3.43 3.50
C ILE A 44 -4.64 -4.31 3.66
N ALA A 45 -5.82 -3.71 3.79
CA ALA A 45 -7.06 -4.41 3.50
C ALA A 45 -7.40 -4.25 2.01
N VAL A 46 -7.64 -5.35 1.32
CA VAL A 46 -8.03 -5.37 -0.10
C VAL A 46 -9.54 -5.53 -0.17
N TYR A 47 -10.21 -4.70 -0.97
CA TYR A 47 -11.63 -4.81 -1.21
C TYR A 47 -11.93 -5.64 -2.45
N GLY A 48 -12.96 -6.48 -2.36
CA GLY A 48 -13.62 -7.11 -3.49
C GLY A 48 -15.04 -6.59 -3.62
N VAL A 49 -15.62 -6.74 -4.81
CA VAL A 49 -17.00 -6.37 -5.10
C VAL A 49 -17.86 -7.63 -5.16
N THR A 50 -19.00 -7.60 -4.48
CA THR A 50 -20.07 -8.57 -4.69
C THR A 50 -21.21 -7.91 -5.46
N GLU A 51 -21.60 -8.48 -6.60
CA GLU A 51 -22.68 -7.99 -7.46
C GLU A 51 -23.88 -8.94 -7.38
N GLU A 52 -24.51 -9.05 -6.22
CA GLU A 52 -25.75 -9.85 -6.10
C GLU A 52 -27.00 -8.99 -6.36
N PHE A 53 -27.07 -7.78 -5.78
CA PHE A 53 -28.22 -6.87 -5.92
C PHE A 53 -27.86 -5.38 -5.88
N SER A 54 -26.69 -5.03 -5.35
CA SER A 54 -26.07 -3.70 -5.35
C SER A 54 -24.55 -3.86 -5.27
N VAL A 55 -23.79 -2.87 -5.75
CA VAL A 55 -22.32 -2.88 -5.61
C VAL A 55 -21.98 -2.71 -4.13
N GLU A 56 -21.54 -3.80 -3.50
CA GLU A 56 -21.05 -3.79 -2.13
C GLU A 56 -19.56 -4.15 -2.12
N TYR A 57 -18.76 -3.28 -1.50
CA TYR A 57 -17.33 -3.53 -1.29
C TYR A 57 -17.13 -4.25 0.03
N ARG A 58 -16.38 -5.35 0.00
CA ARG A 58 -16.08 -6.17 1.17
C ARG A 58 -14.60 -6.44 1.27
N VAL A 59 -14.09 -6.55 2.49
CA VAL A 59 -12.70 -6.95 2.72
C VAL A 59 -12.53 -8.40 2.27
N ILE A 60 -11.70 -8.63 1.25
CA ILE A 60 -11.41 -9.97 0.72
C ILE A 60 -10.07 -10.53 1.23
N ASN A 61 -9.12 -9.65 1.57
CA ASN A 61 -7.85 -10.03 2.17
C ASN A 61 -7.33 -8.91 3.06
N VAL A 62 -6.58 -9.27 4.10
CA VAL A 62 -5.73 -8.31 4.82
C VAL A 62 -4.30 -8.83 4.82
N LEU A 63 -3.41 -8.05 4.24
CA LEU A 63 -1.97 -8.31 4.24
C LEU A 63 -1.35 -7.48 5.36
N GLU A 64 -0.56 -8.10 6.22
CA GLU A 64 0.13 -7.42 7.33
C GLU A 64 1.63 -7.65 7.22
N ALA A 65 2.40 -6.57 7.25
CA ALA A 65 3.85 -6.65 7.45
C ALA A 65 4.16 -6.90 8.92
N THR A 66 4.86 -8.01 9.15
CA THR A 66 5.38 -8.42 10.46
C THR A 66 6.90 -8.29 10.48
N LYS A 67 7.52 -8.57 11.63
CA LYS A 67 8.99 -8.65 11.73
C LYS A 67 9.62 -9.72 10.85
N THR A 68 8.86 -10.75 10.48
CA THR A 68 9.34 -11.94 9.75
C THR A 68 8.95 -11.95 8.27
N GLY A 69 8.22 -10.93 7.80
CA GLY A 69 7.70 -10.87 6.43
C GLY A 69 6.24 -10.46 6.39
N VAL A 70 5.62 -10.63 5.22
CA VAL A 70 4.21 -10.28 5.00
C VAL A 70 3.35 -11.53 5.14
N VAL A 71 2.27 -11.44 5.89
CA VAL A 71 1.35 -12.55 6.12
C VAL A 71 -0.07 -12.13 5.79
N LEU A 72 -0.89 -13.10 5.37
CA LEU A 72 -2.34 -12.96 5.40
C LEU A 72 -2.78 -12.96 6.85
N SER A 73 -3.22 -11.81 7.34
CA SER A 73 -3.67 -11.59 8.72
C SER A 73 -5.17 -11.33 8.74
N LEU A 74 -5.73 -11.28 9.95
CA LEU A 74 -7.11 -10.82 10.18
C LEU A 74 -8.18 -11.48 9.30
N GLN A 75 -8.05 -12.77 9.00
CA GLN A 75 -9.02 -13.50 8.17
C GLN A 75 -10.45 -13.49 8.74
N HIS A 76 -10.60 -13.28 10.05
CA HIS A 76 -11.91 -13.09 10.68
C HIS A 76 -12.63 -11.80 10.23
N LEU A 77 -11.91 -10.86 9.59
CA LEU A 77 -12.46 -9.64 9.00
C LEU A 77 -12.85 -9.82 7.52
N HIS A 78 -12.63 -11.01 6.97
CA HIS A 78 -13.09 -11.36 5.62
C HIS A 78 -14.61 -11.23 5.49
N GLY A 79 -15.05 -10.60 4.40
CA GLY A 79 -16.46 -10.40 4.09
C GLY A 79 -17.12 -9.24 4.83
N ILE A 80 -16.42 -8.55 5.74
CA ILE A 80 -16.91 -7.32 6.37
C ILE A 80 -17.07 -6.24 5.28
N GLY A 81 -18.23 -5.57 5.30
CA GLY A 81 -18.50 -4.47 4.38
C GLY A 81 -17.59 -3.27 4.64
N ARG A 82 -17.20 -2.58 3.56
CA ARG A 82 -16.32 -1.39 3.58
C ARG A 82 -16.75 -0.36 4.62
N SER A 83 -18.04 -0.06 4.75
CA SER A 83 -18.52 0.93 5.74
C SER A 83 -18.22 0.50 7.18
N SER A 84 -18.40 -0.78 7.50
CA SER A 84 -18.09 -1.33 8.82
C SER A 84 -16.58 -1.34 9.07
N TRP A 85 -15.78 -1.69 8.07
CA TRP A 85 -14.32 -1.60 8.13
C TRP A 85 -13.86 -0.17 8.43
N LEU A 86 -14.31 0.82 7.65
CA LEU A 86 -13.94 2.22 7.87
C LEU A 86 -14.40 2.74 9.23
N GLN A 87 -15.53 2.27 9.73
CA GLN A 87 -16.00 2.59 11.08
C GLN A 87 -15.07 2.01 12.15
N MET A 88 -14.62 0.75 12.01
CA MET A 88 -13.64 0.14 12.91
C MET A 88 -12.33 0.92 12.92
N GLU A 89 -11.78 1.25 11.75
CA GLU A 89 -10.56 2.06 11.61
C GLU A 89 -10.73 3.43 12.25
N ASN A 90 -11.83 4.14 11.97
CA ASN A 90 -12.13 5.43 12.58
C ASN A 90 -12.24 5.34 14.11
N ASN A 91 -12.82 4.26 14.64
CA ASN A 91 -12.92 4.04 16.08
C ASN A 91 -11.53 3.87 16.68
N ILE A 92 -10.66 3.04 16.08
CA ILE A 92 -9.28 2.84 16.55
C ILE A 92 -8.54 4.20 16.57
N ARG A 93 -8.63 4.98 15.48
CA ARG A 93 -8.01 6.32 15.43
C ARG A 93 -8.58 7.26 16.49
N GLY A 94 -9.90 7.25 16.67
CA GLY A 94 -10.61 8.11 17.62
C GLY A 94 -10.30 7.78 19.08
N THR A 95 -10.32 6.50 19.45
CA THR A 95 -10.00 6.04 20.81
C THR A 95 -8.54 6.29 21.16
N SER A 96 -7.63 6.22 20.18
CA SER A 96 -6.21 6.54 20.37
C SER A 96 -5.97 8.00 20.78
N SER A 97 -6.92 8.91 20.52
CA SER A 97 -6.80 10.33 20.87
C SER A 97 -7.35 10.68 22.26
N LEU A 98 -8.13 9.78 22.87
CA LEU A 98 -8.88 10.04 24.10
C LEU A 98 -8.19 9.54 25.38
N PHE A 99 -7.11 8.75 25.24
CA PHE A 99 -6.46 8.09 26.38
C PHE A 99 -4.92 8.24 26.30
N ALA A 100 -4.29 8.04 27.46
CA ALA A 100 -2.91 8.40 27.86
C ALA A 100 -1.75 8.15 26.87
N ASP A 101 -0.64 8.82 27.16
CA ASP A 101 0.68 8.51 26.61
C ASP A 101 0.98 7.00 26.72
N ASN A 102 1.44 6.39 25.62
CA ASN A 102 1.69 4.94 25.42
C ASN A 102 0.54 4.06 24.90
N LEU A 103 -0.53 4.62 24.33
CA LEU A 103 -1.49 3.83 23.54
C LEU A 103 -1.13 3.78 22.06
N THR A 104 -1.44 2.64 21.43
CA THR A 104 -1.30 2.44 20.00
C THR A 104 -2.13 3.48 19.26
N LYS A 105 -1.48 4.25 18.40
CA LYS A 105 -2.13 5.22 17.50
C LYS A 105 -2.12 4.67 16.10
N ALA A 106 -3.26 4.71 15.45
CA ALA A 106 -3.42 4.30 14.07
C ALA A 106 -3.54 5.51 13.14
N TYR A 107 -2.98 5.37 11.94
CA TYR A 107 -3.25 6.25 10.81
C TYR A 107 -3.43 5.38 9.57
N GLY A 108 -4.33 5.78 8.68
CA GLY A 108 -4.51 5.07 7.43
C GLY A 108 -5.42 5.82 6.47
N MET A 109 -5.42 5.38 5.23
CA MET A 109 -6.16 5.99 4.14
C MET A 109 -6.76 4.93 3.23
N GLU A 110 -7.89 5.29 2.64
CA GLU A 110 -8.52 4.47 1.61
C GLU A 110 -7.74 4.58 0.31
N LEU A 111 -7.68 3.45 -0.41
CA LEU A 111 -7.03 3.30 -1.70
C LEU A 111 -8.09 3.27 -2.80
N TYR A 112 -7.81 3.95 -3.90
CA TYR A 112 -8.70 4.06 -5.04
C TYR A 112 -7.98 3.69 -6.33
N ASP A 113 -8.70 3.14 -7.29
CA ASP A 113 -8.21 3.00 -8.66
C ASP A 113 -8.32 4.31 -9.45
N GLU A 114 -7.86 4.29 -10.70
CA GLU A 114 -7.91 5.43 -11.63
C GLU A 114 -9.33 5.90 -11.95
N GLN A 115 -10.35 5.09 -11.69
CA GLN A 115 -11.76 5.41 -11.90
C GLN A 115 -12.43 5.97 -10.63
N GLY A 116 -11.67 6.09 -9.53
CA GLY A 116 -12.19 6.53 -8.24
C GLY A 116 -12.94 5.44 -7.47
N MET A 117 -12.80 4.17 -7.87
CA MET A 117 -13.44 3.04 -7.18
C MET A 117 -12.56 2.61 -5.99
N PRO A 118 -13.14 2.39 -4.80
CA PRO A 118 -12.37 1.97 -3.64
C PRO A 118 -11.88 0.52 -3.82
N ILE A 119 -10.57 0.33 -3.69
CA ILE A 119 -9.91 -0.97 -3.90
C ILE A 119 -9.27 -1.53 -2.61
N GLY A 120 -9.17 -0.72 -1.56
CA GLY A 120 -8.61 -1.16 -0.30
C GLY A 120 -8.36 -0.04 0.70
N TYR A 121 -7.58 -0.35 1.72
CA TYR A 121 -7.19 0.55 2.79
C TYR A 121 -5.75 0.25 3.20
N LEU A 122 -4.90 1.29 3.32
CA LEU A 122 -3.54 1.19 3.84
C LEU A 122 -3.51 1.79 5.24
N GLY A 123 -3.08 1.00 6.23
CA GLY A 123 -3.01 1.40 7.64
C GLY A 123 -1.65 1.14 8.28
N ILE A 124 -1.31 1.96 9.26
CA ILE A 124 -0.12 1.86 10.10
C ILE A 124 -0.48 2.10 11.57
N GLU A 125 0.19 1.39 12.46
CA GLU A 125 0.02 1.52 13.91
C GLU A 125 1.37 1.74 14.59
N LYS A 126 1.42 2.69 15.54
CA LYS A 126 2.63 3.08 16.28
C LYS A 126 2.26 3.37 17.75
N THR A 127 3.06 2.90 18.69
CA THR A 127 2.88 3.17 20.13
C THR A 127 3.93 4.17 20.60
N GLN A 128 3.71 5.47 20.35
CA GLN A 128 4.60 6.58 20.76
C GLN A 128 3.80 7.87 21.08
N GLU A 129 4.45 8.93 21.58
CA GLU A 129 3.89 10.29 21.66
C GLU A 129 4.11 11.06 20.34
N ASN A 130 3.22 11.99 19.95
CA ASN A 130 3.32 12.80 18.71
C ASN A 130 3.74 12.02 17.44
N VAL A 131 2.93 11.03 17.08
CA VAL A 131 3.38 9.82 16.38
C VAL A 131 3.54 9.94 14.86
N PHE A 132 2.73 10.77 14.22
CA PHE A 132 2.71 10.90 12.77
C PHE A 132 3.06 12.34 12.41
N ALA A 133 4.31 12.55 12.01
CA ALA A 133 4.73 13.82 11.44
C ALA A 133 4.16 13.99 10.01
N GLU A 134 4.15 15.20 9.48
CA GLU A 134 3.73 15.44 8.10
C GLU A 134 4.55 14.62 7.09
N GLN A 135 5.84 14.42 7.37
CA GLN A 135 6.71 13.57 6.56
C GLN A 135 6.28 12.09 6.58
N ASP A 136 5.79 11.60 7.73
CA ASP A 136 5.26 10.24 7.84
C ASP A 136 3.98 10.08 7.01
N ILE A 137 3.12 11.10 7.05
CA ILE A 137 1.88 11.15 6.26
C ILE A 137 2.20 11.20 4.77
N GLN A 138 3.22 11.98 4.38
CA GLN A 138 3.65 12.08 3.00
C GLN A 138 4.21 10.74 2.48
N LEU A 139 5.06 10.07 3.25
CA LEU A 139 5.56 8.73 2.89
C LEU A 139 4.42 7.72 2.76
N LEU A 140 3.41 7.81 3.63
CA LEU A 140 2.24 6.95 3.55
C LEU A 140 1.42 7.21 2.29
N ARG A 141 1.26 8.47 1.86
CA ARG A 141 0.56 8.82 0.61
C ARG A 141 1.31 8.30 -0.61
N GLU A 142 2.61 8.51 -0.68
CA GLU A 142 3.44 8.00 -1.77
C GLU A 142 3.38 6.47 -1.85
N THR A 143 3.43 5.80 -0.69
CA THR A 143 3.25 4.36 -0.62
C THR A 143 1.86 3.93 -1.07
N ALA A 144 0.81 4.66 -0.68
CA ALA A 144 -0.55 4.39 -1.08
C ALA A 144 -0.76 4.46 -2.59
N GLU A 145 -0.14 5.43 -3.29
CA GLU A 145 -0.20 5.54 -4.75
C GLU A 145 0.42 4.30 -5.42
N VAL A 146 1.62 3.91 -4.98
CA VAL A 146 2.33 2.75 -5.54
C VAL A 146 1.59 1.44 -5.25
N VAL A 147 1.09 1.29 -4.01
CA VAL A 147 0.31 0.12 -3.59
C VAL A 147 -1.00 0.03 -4.36
N SER A 148 -1.70 1.14 -4.58
CA SER A 148 -2.95 1.17 -5.37
C SER A 148 -2.71 0.62 -6.78
N ALA A 149 -1.64 1.07 -7.45
CA ALA A 149 -1.27 0.55 -8.77
C ALA A 149 -0.91 -0.94 -8.76
N ALA A 150 -0.28 -1.42 -7.68
CA ALA A 150 0.09 -2.82 -7.52
C ALA A 150 -1.11 -3.75 -7.24
N ILE A 151 -2.13 -3.28 -6.49
CA ILE A 151 -3.35 -4.05 -6.17
C ILE A 151 -4.31 -4.13 -7.37
N VAL A 152 -4.42 -3.06 -8.17
CA VAL A 152 -5.32 -3.04 -9.34
C VAL A 152 -4.97 -4.09 -10.38
N LYS A 153 -3.67 -4.38 -10.58
CA LYS A 153 -3.20 -5.32 -11.60
C LYS A 153 -3.73 -6.75 -11.38
N PRO A 154 -3.57 -7.38 -10.19
CA PRO A 154 -4.19 -8.67 -9.90
C PRO A 154 -5.71 -8.66 -10.01
N LEU A 155 -6.40 -7.63 -9.50
CA LEU A 155 -7.87 -7.56 -9.54
C LEU A 155 -8.44 -7.54 -10.96
N LYS A 156 -7.74 -6.92 -11.91
CA LYS A 156 -8.11 -6.95 -13.33
C LYS A 156 -7.91 -8.33 -13.96
N GLN A 157 -6.86 -9.05 -13.58
CA GLN A 157 -6.58 -10.41 -14.09
C GLN A 157 -7.60 -11.46 -13.65
N PHE A 158 -8.34 -11.23 -12.55
CA PHE A 158 -9.44 -12.11 -12.13
C PHE A 158 -10.78 -11.81 -12.84
N LYS A 159 -10.85 -10.74 -13.67
CA LYS A 159 -12.04 -10.37 -14.45
C LYS A 159 -11.97 -10.80 -15.92
N GLU A 160 -10.83 -11.30 -16.39
CA GLU A 160 -10.63 -11.85 -17.76
C GLU A 160 -10.67 -13.38 -17.74
#